data_AF-A0A2S5LGG8-F1
#
_entry.id   AF-A0A2S5LGG8-F1
#
_cell.length_a   1.000
_cell.length_b   1.000
_cell.length_c   1.000
_cell.angle_alpha   90.00
_cell.angle_beta   90.00
_cell.angle_gamma   90.00
#
_symmetry.space_group_name_H-M   'P 1'
#
loop_
_entity.id
_entity.type
_entity.pdbx_description
1 polymer ?
#
loop_
_entity_poly.entity_id
_entity_poly.type
_entity_poly.pdbx_seq_one_letter_code
_entity_poly.pdbx_strand_id
1 'polypeptide(L)'
;MNKHRFFLPIGFFIFFAAITCYAAMVVADTAHEIAIAETIKQQWQKPNRPVSVPVVAVSHDFAIADWIQEPKGGRALLRFNAGHWQTLMCGDVNLM
;
A
#
# COMPACT_ATOMS: atom_id res chain seq x y z
N MET A 1 49.91 7.97 -16.72
CA MET A 1 49.22 6.79 -16.14
C MET A 1 47.90 7.27 -15.53
N ASN A 2 46.78 7.07 -16.23
CA ASN A 2 45.49 7.75 -16.00
C ASN A 2 44.71 7.16 -14.82
N LYS A 3 44.78 7.80 -13.64
CA LYS A 3 44.01 7.43 -12.44
C LYS A 3 42.50 7.75 -12.54
N HIS A 4 42.07 8.55 -13.52
CA HIS A 4 40.67 8.99 -13.65
C HIS A 4 39.74 8.01 -14.36
N ARG A 5 40.25 6.93 -14.98
CA ARG A 5 39.42 5.98 -15.77
C ARG A 5 38.79 4.85 -14.93
N PHE A 6 39.18 4.70 -13.67
CA PHE A 6 38.74 3.60 -12.80
C PHE A 6 37.70 4.01 -11.74
N PHE A 7 37.46 5.32 -11.55
CA PHE A 7 36.55 5.83 -10.51
C PHE A 7 35.11 6.07 -10.99
N LEU A 8 34.88 6.11 -12.32
CA LEU A 8 33.56 6.26 -12.96
C LEU A 8 32.63 5.02 -12.87
N PRO A 9 33.08 3.75 -13.00
CA PRO A 9 32.16 2.61 -13.08
C PRO A 9 31.49 2.31 -11.73
N ILE A 10 32.17 2.55 -10.61
CA ILE A 10 31.64 2.29 -9.26
C ILE A 10 30.52 3.29 -8.93
N GLY A 11 30.72 4.57 -9.22
CA GLY A 11 29.69 5.60 -9.01
C GLY A 11 28.43 5.36 -9.85
N PHE A 12 28.61 4.97 -11.12
CA PHE A 12 27.50 4.61 -12.01
C PHE A 12 26.74 3.38 -11.51
N PHE A 13 27.46 2.36 -11.03
CA PHE A 13 26.85 1.13 -10.51
C PHE A 13 26.04 1.38 -9.22
N ILE A 14 26.56 2.21 -8.30
CA ILE A 14 25.85 2.59 -7.07
C ILE A 14 24.58 3.38 -7.41
N PHE A 15 24.67 4.32 -8.36
CA PHE A 15 23.52 5.10 -8.81
C PHE A 15 22.42 4.21 -9.41
N PHE A 16 22.79 3.27 -10.27
CA PHE A 16 21.84 2.30 -10.84
C PHE A 16 21.23 1.40 -9.76
N ALA A 17 22.03 0.86 -8.84
CA ALA A 17 21.55 0.00 -7.77
C ALA A 17 20.57 0.74 -6.83
N ALA A 18 20.84 2.00 -6.51
CA ALA A 18 19.95 2.83 -5.70
C ALA A 18 18.60 3.06 -6.37
N ILE A 19 18.59 3.34 -7.68
CA ILE A 19 17.35 3.49 -8.46
C ILE A 19 16.53 2.20 -8.45
N THR A 20 17.16 1.05 -8.70
CA THR A 20 16.48 -0.24 -8.68
C THR A 20 15.87 -0.54 -7.32
N CYS A 21 16.60 -0.25 -6.23
CA CYS A 21 16.11 -0.46 -4.87
C CYS A 21 14.90 0.44 -4.55
N TYR A 22 14.96 1.73 -4.88
CA TYR A 22 13.84 2.65 -4.68
C TYR A 22 12.58 2.22 -5.45
N ALA A 23 12.75 1.83 -6.73
CA ALA A 23 11.63 1.36 -7.54
C ALA A 23 10.96 0.10 -6.95
N ALA A 24 11.76 -0.84 -6.42
CA ALA A 24 11.23 -2.03 -5.76
C ALA A 24 10.37 -1.69 -4.52
N MET A 25 10.78 -0.69 -3.73
CA MET A 25 10.00 -0.23 -2.57
C MET A 25 8.66 0.38 -2.98
N VAL A 26 8.63 1.22 -4.02
CA VAL A 26 7.39 1.84 -4.53
C VAL A 26 6.43 0.78 -5.07
N VAL A 27 6.95 -0.24 -5.77
CA VAL A 27 6.13 -1.37 -6.26
C VAL A 27 5.56 -2.18 -5.10
N ALA A 28 6.33 -2.40 -4.04
CA ALA A 28 5.83 -3.10 -2.85
C ALA A 28 4.69 -2.34 -2.17
N ASP A 29 4.81 -1.02 -2.02
CA ASP A 29 3.78 -0.18 -1.39
C ASP A 29 2.46 -0.23 -2.16
N THR A 30 2.51 -0.04 -3.48
CA THR A 30 1.33 -0.13 -4.35
C THR A 30 0.70 -1.53 -4.35
N ALA A 31 1.49 -2.59 -4.22
CA ALA A 31 0.97 -3.96 -4.08
C ALA A 31 0.17 -4.15 -2.79
N HIS A 32 0.60 -3.56 -1.67
CA HIS A 32 -0.15 -3.60 -0.42
C HIS A 32 -1.46 -2.83 -0.51
N GLU A 33 -1.47 -1.64 -1.09
CA GLU A 33 -2.68 -0.84 -1.29
C GLU A 33 -3.75 -1.59 -2.10
N ILE A 34 -3.34 -2.24 -3.20
CA ILE A 34 -4.21 -3.05 -4.05
C ILE A 34 -4.78 -4.23 -3.25
N ALA A 35 -3.92 -4.98 -2.55
CA ALA A 35 -4.34 -6.15 -1.77
C ALA A 35 -5.33 -5.77 -0.64
N ILE A 36 -5.14 -4.61 0.00
CA ILE A 36 -6.06 -4.08 1.01
C ILE A 36 -7.41 -3.71 0.38
N ALA A 37 -7.39 -2.99 -0.74
CA ALA A 37 -8.61 -2.60 -1.43
C ALA A 37 -9.40 -3.82 -1.93
N GLU A 38 -8.72 -4.85 -2.42
CA GLU A 38 -9.33 -6.13 -2.80
C GLU A 38 -9.93 -6.85 -1.60
N THR A 39 -9.20 -6.92 -0.47
CA THR A 39 -9.70 -7.52 0.78
C THR A 39 -11.00 -6.85 1.22
N ILE A 40 -11.04 -5.51 1.22
CA ILE A 40 -12.24 -4.74 1.59
C ILE A 40 -13.38 -5.00 0.60
N LYS A 41 -13.11 -4.99 -0.71
CA LYS A 41 -14.13 -5.28 -1.73
C LYS A 41 -14.68 -6.70 -1.58
N GLN A 42 -13.83 -7.70 -1.41
CA GLN A 42 -14.26 -9.09 -1.20
C GLN A 42 -15.21 -9.23 -0.01
N GLN A 43 -14.98 -8.47 1.06
CA GLN A 43 -15.80 -8.54 2.27
C GLN A 43 -17.10 -7.74 2.15
N TRP A 44 -17.07 -6.55 1.53
CA TRP A 44 -18.16 -5.57 1.66
C TRP A 44 -18.86 -5.18 0.36
N GLN A 45 -18.39 -5.64 -0.80
CA GLN A 45 -19.00 -5.32 -2.10
C GLN A 45 -20.47 -5.75 -2.12
N LYS A 46 -21.35 -4.85 -2.57
CA LYS A 46 -22.78 -5.13 -2.82
C LYS A 46 -23.14 -4.78 -4.26
N PRO A 47 -23.99 -5.56 -4.96
CA PRO A 47 -24.33 -5.34 -6.36
C PRO A 47 -24.86 -3.92 -6.65
N ASN A 48 -25.75 -3.43 -5.79
CA ASN A 48 -26.41 -2.13 -5.98
C ASN A 48 -25.74 -1.00 -5.21
N ARG A 49 -24.69 -1.29 -4.43
CA ARG A 49 -23.97 -0.34 -3.58
C ARG A 49 -22.49 -0.73 -3.51
N PRO A 50 -21.70 -0.40 -4.55
CA PRO A 50 -20.28 -0.74 -4.57
C PRO A 50 -19.54 -0.06 -3.40
N VAL A 51 -18.50 -0.71 -2.90
CA VAL A 51 -17.60 -0.11 -1.92
C VAL A 51 -16.38 0.47 -2.66
N SER A 52 -16.01 1.71 -2.35
CA SER A 52 -14.76 2.31 -2.80
C SER A 52 -13.78 2.45 -1.64
N VAL A 53 -12.50 2.43 -1.96
CA VAL A 53 -11.37 2.51 -1.02
C VAL A 53 -10.42 3.59 -1.55
N PRO A 54 -10.65 4.88 -1.23
CA PRO A 54 -9.97 5.99 -1.89
C PRO A 54 -8.56 6.26 -1.35
N VAL A 55 -8.32 5.95 -0.07
CA VAL A 55 -7.04 6.21 0.60
C VAL A 55 -6.67 4.99 1.43
N VAL A 56 -5.42 4.57 1.31
CA VAL A 56 -4.81 3.51 2.12
C VAL A 56 -3.49 4.04 2.66
N ALA A 57 -3.22 3.82 3.93
CA ALA A 57 -1.95 4.11 4.56
C ALA A 57 -1.43 2.84 5.24
N VAL A 58 -0.23 2.40 4.88
CA VAL A 58 0.39 1.16 5.38
C VAL A 58 1.55 1.51 6.32
N SER A 59 1.65 0.79 7.43
CA SER A 59 2.80 0.83 8.33
C SER A 59 3.09 -0.55 8.88
N HIS A 60 4.19 -1.15 8.42
CA HIS A 60 4.56 -2.53 8.74
C HIS A 60 3.39 -3.49 8.48
N ASP A 61 2.99 -4.26 9.50
CA ASP A 61 1.89 -5.22 9.41
C ASP A 61 0.52 -4.57 9.66
N PHE A 62 0.40 -3.25 9.69
CA PHE A 62 -0.87 -2.55 9.92
C PHE A 62 -1.20 -1.62 8.76
N ALA A 63 -2.48 -1.41 8.53
CA ALA A 63 -2.95 -0.41 7.58
C ALA A 63 -4.23 0.25 8.05
N ILE A 64 -4.43 1.49 7.62
CA ILE A 64 -5.70 2.19 7.72
C ILE A 64 -6.19 2.47 6.31
N ALA A 65 -7.44 2.12 6.03
CA ALA A 65 -8.06 2.37 4.74
C ALA A 65 -9.39 3.11 4.91
N ASP A 66 -9.57 4.18 4.14
CA ASP A 66 -10.87 4.81 4.01
C ASP A 66 -11.80 3.88 3.22
N TRP A 67 -13.08 3.87 3.55
CA TRP A 67 -14.10 3.15 2.78
C TRP A 67 -15.35 3.99 2.60
N ILE A 68 -15.98 3.87 1.44
CA ILE A 68 -17.24 4.56 1.13
C ILE A 68 -18.19 3.55 0.46
N GLN A 69 -19.37 3.38 1.04
CA GLN A 69 -20.49 2.62 0.49
C GLN A 69 -21.78 3.40 0.81
N GLU A 70 -22.19 4.28 -0.11
CA GLU A 70 -23.26 5.27 0.07
C GLU A 70 -24.50 4.72 0.82
N PRO A 71 -25.06 5.47 1.78
CA PRO A 71 -24.64 6.80 2.25
C PRO A 71 -23.56 6.75 3.36
N LYS A 72 -22.93 5.59 3.57
CA LYS A 72 -22.02 5.37 4.69
C LYS A 72 -20.57 5.39 4.22
N GLY A 73 -19.69 5.77 5.12
CA GLY A 73 -18.24 5.69 4.93
C GLY A 73 -17.53 5.78 6.26
N GLY A 74 -16.24 5.52 6.26
CA GLY A 74 -15.39 5.67 7.44
C GLY A 74 -14.02 5.04 7.24
N ARG A 75 -13.44 4.47 8.31
CA ARG A 75 -12.10 3.89 8.30
C ARG A 75 -12.06 2.45 8.76
N ALA A 76 -11.24 1.65 8.08
CA ALA A 76 -10.93 0.28 8.43
C ALA A 76 -9.50 0.20 8.95
N LEU A 77 -9.30 -0.41 10.11
CA LEU A 77 -8.00 -0.84 10.60
C LEU A 77 -7.78 -2.28 10.13
N LEU A 78 -6.66 -2.53 9.46
CA LEU A 78 -6.27 -3.84 8.98
C LEU A 78 -4.93 -4.27 9.59
N ARG A 79 -4.73 -5.59 9.63
CA ARG A 79 -3.44 -6.21 9.96
C ARG A 79 -3.07 -7.25 8.92
N PHE A 80 -1.81 -7.25 8.51
CA PHE A 80 -1.23 -8.30 7.69
C PHE A 80 -0.85 -9.49 8.58
N ASN A 81 -1.40 -10.66 8.28
CA ASN A 81 -1.13 -11.89 9.01
C ASN A 81 -1.14 -13.07 8.03
N ALA A 82 -0.18 -13.99 8.17
CA ALA A 82 -0.12 -15.22 7.38
C ALA A 82 -0.29 -14.99 5.86
N GLY A 83 0.35 -13.94 5.33
CA GLY A 83 0.36 -13.65 3.90
C GLY A 83 -0.88 -12.92 3.37
N HIS A 84 -1.80 -12.47 4.22
CA HIS A 84 -3.00 -11.76 3.78
C HIS A 84 -3.41 -10.65 4.74
N TRP A 85 -4.14 -9.67 4.22
CA TRP A 85 -4.73 -8.60 5.03
C TRP A 85 -6.03 -9.06 5.68
N GLN A 86 -6.24 -8.63 6.91
CA GLN A 86 -7.45 -8.90 7.68
C GLN A 86 -7.97 -7.59 8.26
N THR A 87 -9.26 -7.33 8.09
CA THR A 87 -9.93 -6.19 8.73
C THR A 87 -10.12 -6.48 10.21
N LEU A 88 -9.44 -5.73 11.09
CA LEU A 88 -9.55 -5.86 12.54
C LEU A 88 -10.76 -5.11 13.09
N MET A 89 -10.98 -3.90 12.57
CA MET A 89 -12.04 -3.02 13.01
C MET A 89 -12.46 -2.13 11.84
N CYS A 90 -13.74 -1.83 11.74
CA CYS A 90 -14.23 -0.77 10.87
C CYS A 90 -15.11 0.19 11.68
N GLY A 91 -14.90 1.47 11.42
CA GLY A 91 -15.69 2.55 12.00
C GLY A 91 -16.35 3.35 10.90
N ASP A 92 -17.59 3.78 11.11
CA ASP A 92 -18.25 4.75 10.24
C ASP A 92 -18.01 6.19 10.73
N VAL A 93 -18.32 7.17 9.88
CA VAL A 93 -18.15 8.60 10.16
C VAL A 93 -18.91 9.08 11.40
N ASN A 94 -19.90 8.33 11.91
CA ASN A 94 -20.62 8.64 13.16
C ASN A 94 -19.90 8.15 14.44
N LEU A 95 -18.61 7.83 14.39
CA LEU A 95 -17.78 7.60 15.59
C LEU A 95 -17.31 8.90 16.27
N MET A 96 -18.07 9.98 16.10
CA MET A 96 -17.90 11.26 16.81
C MET A 96 -19.23 11.71 17.39
#